data_AF-A0A5D3K0N3-F1
#
_entry.id   AF-A0A5D3K0N3-F1
#
_cell.length_a   1.000
_cell.length_b   1.000
_cell.length_c   1.000
_cell.angle_alpha   90.00
_cell.angle_beta   90.00
_cell.angle_gamma   90.00
#
_symmetry.space_group_name_H-M   'P 1'
#
loop_
_entity.id
_entity.type
_entity.pdbx_description
1 polymer ?
#
loop_
_entity_poly.entity_id
_entity_poly.type
_entity_poly.pdbx_seq_one_letter_code
_entity_poly.pdbx_strand_id
1 'polypeptide(L)'
;MSILNEDGSSSTDGLDEFFRAVEPTISDAEDYLKVARGTVANIRQDSDFLAVVKMHATIEPLLGDALEQSVTRALRHPKVNFPGGEALAEFVVGANLESKIRLALKSEIISDDNAKFIRALARVRNHYAHDVGNMQKNIHDAASDADKQGDGLSILRDLMSSSSGTKQKITSKLAFVYLKPFMFLRFASLLANLLHGIRPPPALSGLMGGLLGLQSDASEPDNT
;
A
#
# COMPACT_ATOMS: atom_id res chain seq x y z
N MET A 1 -30.93 7.98 -7.23
CA MET A 1 -31.00 9.41 -6.84
C MET A 1 -29.63 10.00 -7.07
N SER A 2 -29.47 10.74 -8.16
CA SER A 2 -28.20 11.36 -8.55
C SER A 2 -28.05 12.70 -7.82
N ILE A 3 -26.89 12.93 -7.21
CA ILE A 3 -26.54 14.25 -6.66
C ILE A 3 -25.68 14.92 -7.73
N LEU A 4 -26.24 15.95 -8.37
CA LEU A 4 -25.55 16.77 -9.36
C LEU A 4 -24.77 17.87 -8.63
N ASN A 5 -23.48 18.05 -8.94
CA ASN A 5 -22.74 19.26 -8.61
C ASN A 5 -22.94 20.31 -9.73
N GLU A 6 -22.75 21.59 -9.41
CA GLU A 6 -23.10 22.75 -10.26
C GLU A 6 -22.42 22.80 -11.63
N ASP A 7 -21.38 21.99 -11.90
CA ASP A 7 -20.67 21.95 -13.19
C ASP A 7 -21.06 20.76 -14.10
N GLY A 8 -22.06 19.96 -13.74
CA GLY A 8 -22.59 18.91 -14.62
C GLY A 8 -21.69 17.70 -14.87
N SER A 9 -20.50 17.62 -14.25
CA SER A 9 -19.70 16.39 -14.25
C SER A 9 -20.25 15.39 -13.23
N SER A 10 -20.28 14.13 -13.65
CA SER A 10 -20.78 13.03 -12.85
C SER A 10 -19.72 12.63 -11.83
N SER A 11 -20.11 12.27 -10.60
CA SER A 11 -19.17 11.80 -9.56
C SER A 11 -18.37 10.55 -9.95
N THR A 12 -18.74 9.88 -11.05
CA THR A 12 -18.01 8.77 -11.67
C THR A 12 -16.73 9.22 -12.38
N ASP A 13 -16.68 10.44 -12.93
CA ASP A 13 -15.52 10.92 -13.69
C ASP A 13 -14.26 11.03 -12.81
N GLY A 14 -14.41 11.50 -11.57
CA GLY A 14 -13.28 11.63 -10.63
C GLY A 14 -12.77 10.30 -10.05
N LEU A 15 -13.64 9.30 -9.91
CA LEU A 15 -13.24 7.95 -9.49
C LEU A 15 -12.49 7.23 -10.62
N ASP A 16 -12.98 7.34 -11.85
CA ASP A 16 -12.34 6.73 -13.02
C ASP A 16 -10.99 7.38 -13.34
N GLU A 17 -10.87 8.70 -13.21
CA GLU A 17 -9.59 9.40 -13.32
C GLU A 17 -8.60 8.92 -12.25
N PHE A 18 -9.03 8.77 -11.00
CA PHE A 18 -8.18 8.22 -9.96
C PHE A 18 -7.76 6.78 -10.27
N PHE A 19 -8.69 5.92 -10.72
CA PHE A 19 -8.36 4.54 -11.06
C PHE A 19 -7.30 4.46 -12.16
N ARG A 20 -7.40 5.33 -13.17
CA ARG A 20 -6.33 5.48 -14.18
C ARG A 20 -5.02 5.95 -13.57
N ALA A 21 -5.06 6.84 -12.59
CA ALA A 21 -3.86 7.35 -11.93
C ALA A 21 -3.13 6.28 -11.09
N VAL A 22 -3.86 5.31 -10.50
CA VAL A 22 -3.25 4.22 -9.71
C VAL A 22 -2.90 2.97 -10.52
N GLU A 23 -3.43 2.82 -11.73
CA GLU A 23 -3.16 1.68 -12.61
C GLU A 23 -1.65 1.37 -12.81
N PRO A 24 -0.76 2.37 -12.97
CA PRO A 24 0.69 2.11 -13.05
C PRO A 24 1.22 1.47 -11.77
N THR A 25 0.85 1.99 -10.60
CA THR A 25 1.25 1.43 -9.30
C THR A 25 0.78 -0.03 -9.13
N ILE A 26 -0.44 -0.33 -9.57
CA ILE A 26 -0.97 -1.70 -9.52
C ILE A 26 -0.17 -2.62 -10.46
N SER A 27 0.10 -2.16 -11.68
CA SER A 27 0.89 -2.91 -12.66
C SER A 27 2.32 -3.16 -12.15
N ASP A 28 2.95 -2.16 -11.55
CA ASP A 28 4.28 -2.27 -10.95
C ASP A 28 4.30 -3.29 -9.80
N ALA A 29 3.24 -3.33 -8.98
CA ALA A 29 3.11 -4.32 -7.91
C ALA A 29 2.97 -5.74 -8.48
N GLU A 30 2.17 -5.93 -9.54
CA GLU A 30 1.99 -7.22 -10.20
C GLU A 30 3.28 -7.72 -10.84
N ASP A 31 3.99 -6.83 -11.56
CA ASP A 31 5.27 -7.11 -12.20
C ASP A 31 6.35 -7.42 -11.14
N TYR A 32 6.36 -6.67 -10.01
CA TYR A 32 7.27 -6.93 -8.89
C TYR A 32 7.04 -8.30 -8.25
N LEU A 33 5.77 -8.65 -7.99
CA LEU A 33 5.38 -9.93 -7.40
C LEU A 33 5.42 -11.09 -8.41
N LYS A 34 5.70 -10.82 -9.68
CA LYS A 34 5.75 -11.81 -10.78
C LYS A 34 4.43 -12.58 -10.94
N VAL A 35 3.31 -11.89 -10.74
CA VAL A 35 1.97 -12.44 -10.96
C VAL A 35 1.43 -12.00 -12.32
N ALA A 36 0.45 -12.72 -12.85
CA ALA A 36 -0.18 -12.34 -14.11
C ALA A 36 -0.87 -10.97 -13.98
N ARG A 37 -0.76 -10.15 -15.02
CA ARG A 37 -1.43 -8.84 -15.05
C ARG A 37 -2.94 -8.99 -14.86
N GLY A 38 -3.52 -8.10 -14.06
CA GLY A 38 -4.92 -8.15 -13.68
C GLY A 38 -5.22 -9.00 -12.43
N THR A 39 -4.23 -9.69 -11.86
CA THR A 39 -4.42 -10.43 -10.59
C THR A 39 -4.87 -9.50 -9.47
N VAL A 40 -4.22 -8.36 -9.32
CA VAL A 40 -4.45 -7.30 -8.35
C VAL A 40 -5.41 -6.24 -8.93
N ALA A 41 -5.29 -5.89 -10.21
CA ALA A 41 -6.16 -4.86 -10.81
C ALA A 41 -7.65 -5.24 -10.80
N ASN A 42 -7.97 -6.54 -10.93
CA ASN A 42 -9.36 -7.03 -10.95
C ASN A 42 -9.99 -7.21 -9.57
N ILE A 43 -9.30 -6.88 -8.47
CA ILE A 43 -9.83 -6.93 -7.10
C ILE A 43 -11.18 -6.21 -6.96
N ARG A 44 -11.41 -5.16 -7.75
CA ARG A 44 -12.66 -4.40 -7.77
C ARG A 44 -13.87 -5.25 -8.20
N GLN A 45 -13.66 -6.23 -9.08
CA GLN A 45 -14.70 -7.10 -9.62
C GLN A 45 -14.84 -8.42 -8.83
N ASP A 46 -13.83 -8.74 -8.01
CA ASP A 46 -13.82 -9.96 -7.20
C ASP A 46 -14.93 -10.01 -6.15
N SER A 47 -15.20 -11.17 -5.55
CA SER A 47 -15.97 -11.23 -4.32
C SER A 47 -15.24 -10.51 -3.18
N ASP A 48 -15.98 -10.10 -2.16
CA ASP A 48 -15.44 -9.45 -0.95
C ASP A 48 -14.34 -10.29 -0.28
N PHE A 49 -14.57 -11.61 -0.16
CA PHE A 49 -13.57 -12.57 0.30
C PHE A 49 -12.28 -12.51 -0.54
N LEU A 50 -12.40 -12.67 -1.86
CA LEU A 50 -11.25 -12.76 -2.74
C LEU A 50 -10.50 -11.43 -2.80
N ALA A 51 -11.21 -10.30 -2.76
CA ALA A 51 -10.63 -8.98 -2.67
C ALA A 51 -9.77 -8.82 -1.42
N VAL A 52 -10.29 -9.18 -0.23
CA VAL A 52 -9.55 -9.10 1.04
C VAL A 52 -8.33 -10.01 1.02
N VAL A 53 -8.49 -11.25 0.54
CA VAL A 53 -7.38 -12.22 0.47
C VAL A 53 -6.27 -11.71 -0.46
N LYS A 54 -6.62 -11.24 -1.66
CA LYS A 54 -5.63 -10.71 -2.61
C LYS A 54 -4.94 -9.47 -2.09
N MET A 55 -5.67 -8.51 -1.52
CA MET A 55 -5.05 -7.32 -0.90
C MET A 55 -4.06 -7.73 0.19
N HIS A 56 -4.45 -8.65 1.08
CA HIS A 56 -3.58 -9.12 2.16
C HIS A 56 -2.34 -9.85 1.62
N ALA A 57 -2.54 -10.76 0.66
CA ALA A 57 -1.48 -11.54 0.04
C ALA A 57 -0.52 -10.68 -0.80
N THR A 58 -0.95 -9.49 -1.24
CA THR A 58 -0.10 -8.52 -1.94
C THR A 58 0.70 -7.66 -0.95
N ILE A 59 0.04 -7.16 0.12
CA ILE A 59 0.68 -6.28 1.11
C ILE A 59 1.79 -7.01 1.88
N GLU A 60 1.52 -8.23 2.33
CA GLU A 60 2.42 -8.97 3.23
C GLU A 60 3.85 -9.15 2.66
N PRO A 61 4.05 -9.65 1.42
CA PRO A 61 5.39 -9.74 0.84
C PRO A 61 6.00 -8.35 0.62
N LEU A 62 5.26 -7.38 0.08
CA LEU A 62 5.80 -6.04 -0.17
C LEU A 62 6.24 -5.31 1.11
N LEU A 63 5.51 -5.50 2.21
CA LEU A 63 5.89 -4.97 3.52
C LEU A 63 7.19 -5.62 4.01
N GLY A 64 7.32 -6.94 3.83
CA GLY A 64 8.54 -7.69 4.16
C GLY A 64 9.74 -7.17 3.38
N ASP A 65 9.61 -7.03 2.07
CA ASP A 65 10.68 -6.58 1.20
C ASP A 65 11.06 -5.12 1.47
N ALA A 66 10.08 -4.24 1.72
CA ALA A 66 10.35 -2.85 2.09
C ALA A 66 11.14 -2.75 3.40
N LEU A 67 10.82 -3.59 4.38
CA LEU A 67 11.56 -3.70 5.64
C LEU A 67 12.98 -4.22 5.42
N GLU A 68 13.13 -5.30 4.67
CA GLU A 68 14.43 -5.90 4.36
C GLU A 68 15.35 -4.88 3.67
N GLN A 69 14.83 -4.17 2.67
CA GLN A 69 15.57 -3.12 1.97
C GLN A 69 15.95 -1.96 2.88
N SER A 70 15.03 -1.52 3.76
CA SER A 70 15.30 -0.45 4.71
C SER A 70 16.43 -0.83 5.69
N VAL A 71 16.35 -2.04 6.26
CA VAL A 71 17.37 -2.58 7.17
C VAL A 71 18.71 -2.75 6.45
N THR A 72 18.69 -3.36 5.26
CA THR A 72 19.90 -3.59 4.45
C THR A 72 20.59 -2.27 4.09
N ARG A 73 19.85 -1.22 3.71
CA ARG A 73 20.42 0.10 3.42
C ARG A 73 21.06 0.73 4.65
N ALA A 74 20.42 0.64 5.82
CA ALA A 74 20.96 1.15 7.06
C ALA A 74 22.27 0.44 7.45
N LEU A 75 22.33 -0.89 7.27
CA LEU A 75 23.48 -1.72 7.63
C LEU A 75 24.64 -1.60 6.64
N ARG A 76 24.37 -1.35 5.36
CA ARG A 76 25.40 -1.13 4.32
C ARG A 76 25.91 0.31 4.26
N HIS A 77 25.39 1.20 5.12
CA HIS A 77 25.86 2.57 5.17
C HIS A 77 27.35 2.60 5.55
N PRO A 78 28.23 3.36 4.87
CA PRO A 78 29.69 3.29 5.08
C PRO A 78 30.18 3.56 6.51
N LYS A 79 29.34 4.18 7.33
CA LYS A 79 29.60 4.49 8.75
C LYS A 79 29.06 3.46 9.73
N VAL A 80 28.35 2.44 9.26
CA VAL A 80 27.76 1.36 10.05
C VAL A 80 28.46 0.08 9.62
N ASN A 81 29.24 -0.52 10.52
CA ASN A 81 29.76 -1.87 10.32
C ASN A 81 29.13 -2.75 11.39
N PHE A 82 28.09 -3.50 11.01
CA PHE A 82 27.36 -4.38 11.92
C PHE A 82 27.56 -5.85 11.50
N PRO A 83 28.47 -6.58 12.16
CA PRO A 83 28.62 -8.02 11.98
C PRO A 83 27.28 -8.71 12.30
N GLY A 84 26.72 -9.46 11.34
CA GLY A 84 25.41 -10.11 11.49
C GLY A 84 24.22 -9.33 10.89
N GLY A 85 24.49 -8.30 10.08
CA GLY A 85 23.44 -7.52 9.41
C GLY A 85 22.49 -8.36 8.53
N GLU A 86 23.02 -9.37 7.84
CA GLU A 86 22.20 -10.29 7.03
C GLU A 86 21.27 -11.15 7.89
N ALA A 87 21.78 -11.70 9.01
CA ALA A 87 20.97 -12.46 9.96
C ALA A 87 19.86 -11.60 10.61
N LEU A 88 20.12 -10.31 10.83
CA LEU A 88 19.10 -9.36 11.31
C LEU A 88 18.03 -9.12 10.24
N ALA A 89 18.42 -8.96 8.97
CA ALA A 89 17.47 -8.81 7.87
C ALA A 89 16.58 -10.07 7.72
N GLU A 90 17.17 -11.27 7.77
CA GLU A 90 16.43 -12.54 7.74
C GLU A 90 15.47 -12.68 8.93
N PHE A 91 15.89 -12.28 10.13
CA PHE A 91 15.02 -12.28 11.31
C PHE A 91 13.81 -11.36 11.14
N VAL A 92 14.00 -10.19 10.52
CA VAL A 92 12.91 -9.25 10.22
C VAL A 92 11.95 -9.83 9.18
N VAL A 93 12.46 -10.53 8.16
CA VAL A 93 11.65 -11.21 7.14
C VAL A 93 10.83 -12.37 7.73
N GLY A 94 11.43 -13.13 8.65
CA GLY A 94 10.78 -14.25 9.36
C GLY A 94 9.77 -13.83 10.44
N ALA A 95 9.68 -12.54 10.76
CA ALA A 95 8.76 -12.05 11.78
C ALA A 95 7.30 -12.21 11.36
N ASN A 96 6.41 -12.44 12.33
CA ASN A 96 4.97 -12.44 12.07
C ASN A 96 4.48 -11.04 11.62
N LEU A 97 3.30 -10.99 11.00
CA LEU A 97 2.75 -9.76 10.43
C LEU A 97 2.66 -8.60 11.43
N GLU A 98 2.23 -8.84 12.68
CA GLU A 98 2.15 -7.76 13.67
C GLU A 98 3.53 -7.20 14.04
N SER A 99 4.55 -8.05 14.12
CA SER A 99 5.93 -7.60 14.32
C SER A 99 6.44 -6.80 13.11
N LYS A 100 6.13 -7.23 11.88
CA LYS A 100 6.45 -6.46 10.66
C LYS A 100 5.78 -5.09 10.66
N ILE A 101 4.49 -5.01 10.98
CA ILE A 101 3.75 -3.74 11.09
C ILE A 101 4.39 -2.82 12.12
N ARG A 102 4.73 -3.33 13.32
CA ARG A 102 5.36 -2.54 14.37
C ARG A 102 6.74 -2.02 13.96
N LEU A 103 7.56 -2.85 13.31
CA LEU A 103 8.87 -2.45 12.81
C LEU A 103 8.74 -1.40 11.69
N ALA A 104 7.83 -1.60 10.74
CA ALA A 104 7.62 -0.67 9.64
C ALA A 104 7.12 0.69 10.12
N LEU A 105 6.22 0.70 11.11
CA LEU A 105 5.75 1.93 11.74
C LEU A 105 6.87 2.67 12.48
N LYS A 106 7.67 1.95 13.27
CA LYS A 106 8.81 2.54 14.00
C LYS A 106 9.94 3.02 13.10
N SER A 107 10.06 2.43 11.91
CA SER A 107 11.05 2.80 10.90
C SER A 107 10.50 3.82 9.90
N GLU A 108 9.30 4.37 10.15
CA GLU A 108 8.62 5.36 9.31
C GLU A 108 8.40 4.92 7.84
N ILE A 109 8.42 3.61 7.59
CA ILE A 109 8.12 3.01 6.26
C ILE A 109 6.62 3.13 5.95
N ILE A 110 5.79 3.03 6.98
CA ILE A 110 4.34 3.18 6.88
C ILE A 110 3.83 4.14 7.95
N SER A 111 2.71 4.83 7.65
CA SER A 111 2.01 5.66 8.62
C SER A 111 1.16 4.83 9.59
N ASP A 112 0.70 5.46 10.67
CA ASP A 112 -0.23 4.85 11.64
C ASP A 112 -1.55 4.41 10.97
N ASP A 113 -2.07 5.21 10.03
CA ASP A 113 -3.27 4.86 9.26
C ASP A 113 -3.06 3.64 8.36
N ASN A 114 -1.87 3.50 7.77
CA ASN A 114 -1.53 2.31 7.00
C ASN A 114 -1.42 1.09 7.92
N ALA A 115 -0.81 1.23 9.10
CA ALA A 115 -0.73 0.15 10.08
C ALA A 115 -2.12 -0.31 10.55
N LYS A 116 -3.05 0.63 10.81
CA LYS A 116 -4.46 0.32 11.14
C LYS A 116 -5.15 -0.42 9.99
N PHE A 117 -5.01 0.06 8.77
CA PHE A 117 -5.57 -0.57 7.58
C PHE A 117 -5.11 -2.03 7.43
N ILE A 118 -3.80 -2.28 7.53
CA ILE A 118 -3.23 -3.64 7.40
C ILE A 118 -3.77 -4.56 8.51
N ARG A 119 -3.85 -4.07 9.76
CA ARG A 119 -4.40 -4.85 10.88
C ARG A 119 -5.88 -5.17 10.69
N ALA A 120 -6.67 -4.19 10.25
CA ALA A 120 -8.10 -4.38 9.99
C ALA A 120 -8.32 -5.41 8.87
N LEU A 121 -7.53 -5.31 7.79
CA LEU A 121 -7.55 -6.28 6.70
C LEU A 121 -7.17 -7.69 7.18
N ALA A 122 -6.14 -7.83 8.01
CA ALA A 122 -5.73 -9.11 8.59
C ALA A 122 -6.83 -9.72 9.48
N ARG A 123 -7.54 -8.90 10.27
CA ARG A 123 -8.67 -9.38 11.09
C ARG A 123 -9.79 -9.95 10.23
N VAL A 124 -10.21 -9.24 9.18
CA VAL A 124 -11.26 -9.71 8.27
C VAL A 124 -10.80 -10.95 7.50
N ARG A 125 -9.56 -10.95 6.99
CA ARG A 125 -8.96 -12.12 6.33
C ARG A 125 -8.94 -13.34 7.25
N ASN A 126 -8.60 -13.17 8.52
CA ASN A 126 -8.55 -14.26 9.48
C ASN A 126 -9.95 -14.80 9.81
N HIS A 127 -10.98 -13.95 9.85
CA HIS A 127 -12.36 -14.41 9.96
C HIS A 127 -12.75 -15.28 8.77
N TYR A 128 -12.46 -14.82 7.54
CA TYR A 128 -12.70 -15.60 6.33
C TYR A 128 -11.93 -16.94 6.30
N ALA A 129 -10.69 -16.96 6.81
CA ALA A 129 -9.87 -18.16 6.84
C ALA A 129 -10.30 -19.18 7.91
N HIS A 130 -11.13 -18.79 8.87
CA HIS A 130 -11.53 -19.66 9.98
C HIS A 130 -12.58 -20.71 9.59
N ASP A 131 -13.45 -20.38 8.64
CA ASP A 131 -14.51 -21.26 8.14
C ASP A 131 -14.78 -20.97 6.66
N VAL A 132 -14.83 -22.00 5.82
CA VAL A 132 -15.15 -21.88 4.39
C VAL A 132 -16.54 -21.27 4.17
N GLY A 133 -17.48 -21.50 5.10
CA GLY A 133 -18.80 -20.86 5.07
C GLY A 133 -18.75 -19.33 5.15
N ASN A 134 -17.69 -18.77 5.77
CA ASN A 134 -17.54 -17.31 5.86
C ASN A 134 -17.21 -16.68 4.51
N MET A 135 -16.73 -17.42 3.51
CA MET A 135 -16.35 -16.87 2.19
C MET A 135 -17.53 -16.21 1.45
N GLN A 136 -18.77 -16.55 1.82
CA GLN A 136 -19.98 -15.97 1.25
C GLN A 136 -20.40 -14.66 1.94
N LYS A 137 -19.81 -14.33 3.09
CA LYS A 137 -20.13 -13.11 3.84
C LYS A 137 -19.50 -11.90 3.17
N ASN A 138 -20.23 -10.79 3.14
CA ASN A 138 -19.67 -9.49 2.76
C ASN A 138 -18.72 -8.98 3.86
N ILE A 139 -17.93 -7.94 3.54
CA ILE A 139 -16.94 -7.38 4.47
C ILE A 139 -17.59 -6.83 5.75
N HIS A 140 -18.84 -6.36 5.70
CA HIS A 140 -19.55 -5.83 6.88
C HIS A 140 -19.83 -6.93 7.89
N ASP A 141 -20.42 -8.04 7.43
CA ASP A 141 -20.74 -9.18 8.29
C ASP A 141 -19.45 -9.80 8.83
N ALA A 142 -18.42 -9.94 7.97
CA ALA A 142 -17.13 -10.46 8.40
C ALA A 142 -16.42 -9.55 9.42
N ALA A 143 -16.54 -8.22 9.28
CA ALA A 143 -15.99 -7.27 10.24
C ALA A 143 -16.76 -7.28 11.57
N SER A 144 -18.09 -7.39 11.52
CA SER A 144 -18.94 -7.49 12.71
C SER A 144 -18.61 -8.75 13.51
N ASP A 145 -18.52 -9.90 12.83
CA ASP A 145 -18.19 -11.18 13.46
C ASP A 145 -16.74 -11.25 13.96
N ALA A 146 -15.81 -10.56 13.29
CA ALA A 146 -14.43 -10.45 13.73
C ALA A 146 -14.28 -9.58 14.99
N ASP A 147 -15.18 -8.60 15.19
CA ASP A 147 -15.20 -7.69 16.33
C ASP A 147 -16.08 -8.21 17.46
N LYS A 148 -15.60 -9.24 18.18
CA LYS A 148 -16.34 -9.95 19.25
C LYS A 148 -16.94 -9.07 20.36
N GLN A 149 -16.51 -7.82 20.49
CA GLN A 149 -16.93 -6.88 21.54
C GLN A 149 -17.58 -5.61 20.98
N GLY A 150 -17.69 -5.47 19.66
CA GLY A 150 -18.22 -4.29 18.97
C GLY A 150 -19.19 -4.68 17.87
N ASP A 151 -19.55 -3.71 17.04
CA ASP A 151 -20.41 -3.90 15.87
C ASP A 151 -19.60 -3.98 14.55
N GLY A 152 -18.27 -4.06 14.64
CA GLY A 152 -17.37 -4.07 13.49
C GLY A 152 -17.05 -2.68 12.93
N LEU A 153 -17.68 -1.60 13.44
CA LEU A 153 -17.44 -0.24 12.94
C LEU A 153 -15.99 0.21 13.10
N SER A 154 -15.29 -0.30 14.12
CA SER A 154 -13.87 -0.01 14.33
C SER A 154 -13.02 -0.52 13.17
N ILE A 155 -13.21 -1.78 12.80
CA ILE A 155 -12.55 -2.45 11.68
C ILE A 155 -12.92 -1.77 10.36
N LEU A 156 -14.21 -1.52 10.13
CA LEU A 156 -14.67 -0.89 8.89
C LEU A 156 -14.13 0.54 8.73
N ARG A 157 -14.00 1.29 9.83
CA ARG A 157 -13.38 2.62 9.82
C ARG A 157 -11.90 2.54 9.49
N ASP A 158 -11.17 1.58 10.04
CA ASP A 158 -9.75 1.41 9.76
C ASP A 158 -9.52 0.95 8.31
N LEU A 159 -10.46 0.22 7.72
CA LEU A 159 -10.46 -0.14 6.30
C LEU A 159 -10.68 1.05 5.36
N MET A 160 -11.34 2.12 5.82
CA MET A 160 -11.67 3.31 5.01
C MET A 160 -10.82 4.54 5.31
N SER A 161 -10.24 4.66 6.51
CA SER A 161 -9.58 5.90 6.96
C SER A 161 -8.43 6.30 6.04
N SER A 162 -8.51 7.52 5.49
CA SER A 162 -7.42 8.18 4.74
C SER A 162 -6.82 9.31 5.58
N SER A 163 -5.51 9.51 5.45
CA SER A 163 -4.70 10.50 6.17
C SER A 163 -5.12 11.96 5.95
N SER A 164 -5.95 12.26 4.93
CA SER A 164 -6.44 13.61 4.66
C SER A 164 -7.80 13.87 5.31
N GLY A 165 -7.80 14.64 6.40
CA GLY A 165 -8.87 15.57 6.78
C GLY A 165 -10.24 15.04 7.23
N THR A 166 -10.65 13.83 6.84
CA THR A 166 -11.99 13.31 7.16
C THR A 166 -12.01 12.64 8.54
N LYS A 167 -11.68 13.41 9.58
CA LYS A 167 -12.10 13.11 10.97
C LYS A 167 -13.61 13.30 11.17
N GLN A 168 -14.38 13.49 10.10
CA GLN A 168 -15.83 13.37 10.14
C GLN A 168 -16.16 11.90 10.38
N LYS A 169 -16.71 11.64 11.56
CA LYS A 169 -17.30 10.38 12.00
C LYS A 169 -18.04 9.72 10.83
N ILE A 170 -17.39 8.79 10.13
CA ILE A 170 -18.07 7.93 9.17
C ILE A 170 -18.93 6.99 10.01
N THR A 171 -20.17 7.41 10.27
CA THR A 171 -21.18 6.69 11.08
C THR A 171 -22.37 6.26 10.23
N SER A 172 -22.40 6.60 8.94
CA SER A 172 -23.55 6.29 8.08
C SER A 172 -23.36 4.95 7.37
N LYS A 173 -24.41 4.11 7.41
CA LYS A 173 -24.52 2.88 6.61
C LYS A 173 -24.38 3.12 5.10
N LEU A 174 -24.60 4.35 4.64
CA LEU A 174 -24.48 4.73 3.23
C LEU A 174 -23.02 4.90 2.79
N ALA A 175 -22.14 5.38 3.67
CA ALA A 175 -20.70 5.52 3.36
C ALA A 175 -20.04 4.16 3.13
N PHE A 176 -20.56 3.13 3.79
CA PHE A 176 -20.15 1.75 3.70
C PHE A 176 -20.52 1.05 2.38
N VAL A 177 -21.41 1.63 1.57
CA VAL A 177 -21.66 1.18 0.18
C VAL A 177 -20.39 1.35 -0.67
N TYR A 178 -19.57 2.35 -0.35
CA TYR A 178 -18.32 2.64 -1.07
C TYR A 178 -17.10 2.00 -0.40
N LEU A 179 -17.29 1.10 0.58
CA LEU A 179 -16.20 0.49 1.35
C LEU A 179 -15.15 -0.14 0.44
N LYS A 180 -15.56 -1.02 -0.48
CA LYS A 180 -14.64 -1.74 -1.35
C LYS A 180 -13.86 -0.82 -2.30
N PRO A 181 -14.50 0.16 -2.98
CA PRO A 181 -13.77 1.24 -3.66
C PRO A 181 -12.74 1.92 -2.76
N PHE A 182 -13.13 2.43 -1.58
CA PHE A 182 -12.20 3.14 -0.68
C PHE A 182 -11.05 2.25 -0.21
N MET A 183 -11.33 0.98 0.13
CA MET A 183 -10.30 0.00 0.46
C MET A 183 -9.30 -0.17 -0.68
N PHE A 184 -9.77 -0.22 -1.92
CA PHE A 184 -8.89 -0.30 -3.09
C PHE A 184 -8.03 0.97 -3.25
N LEU A 185 -8.60 2.17 -3.03
CA LEU A 185 -7.83 3.42 -3.06
C LEU A 185 -6.71 3.41 -2.00
N ARG A 186 -7.04 3.00 -0.78
CA ARG A 186 -6.10 2.91 0.35
C ARG A 186 -5.02 1.87 0.09
N PHE A 187 -5.41 0.72 -0.45
CA PHE A 187 -4.51 -0.33 -0.87
C PHE A 187 -3.54 0.17 -1.93
N ALA A 188 -4.01 0.81 -3.00
CA ALA A 188 -3.14 1.35 -4.05
C ALA A 188 -2.14 2.40 -3.52
N SER A 189 -2.59 3.30 -2.63
CA SER A 189 -1.71 4.27 -1.98
C SER A 189 -0.66 3.61 -1.08
N LEU A 190 -1.03 2.55 -0.35
CA LEU A 190 -0.08 1.76 0.42
C LEU A 190 0.95 1.07 -0.49
N LEU A 191 0.51 0.46 -1.61
CA LEU A 191 1.41 -0.18 -2.57
C LEU A 191 2.43 0.81 -3.13
N ALA A 192 2.01 2.03 -3.50
CA ALA A 192 2.93 3.07 -3.95
C ALA A 192 4.03 3.36 -2.92
N ASN A 193 3.64 3.51 -1.63
CA ASN A 193 4.59 3.77 -0.55
C ASN A 193 5.56 2.59 -0.35
N LEU A 194 5.06 1.35 -0.38
CA LEU A 194 5.90 0.17 -0.21
C LEU A 194 6.86 -0.02 -1.39
N LEU A 195 6.38 0.14 -2.62
CA LEU A 195 7.21 0.04 -3.83
C LEU A 195 8.30 1.12 -3.87
N HIS A 196 7.99 2.37 -3.49
CA HIS A 196 9.00 3.41 -3.31
C HIS A 196 10.03 3.05 -2.23
N GLY A 197 9.60 2.41 -1.15
CA GLY A 197 10.51 1.89 -0.12
C GLY A 197 11.48 0.84 -0.68
N ILE A 198 10.97 -0.09 -1.50
CA ILE A 198 11.77 -1.18 -2.09
C ILE A 198 12.70 -0.67 -3.20
N ARG A 199 12.19 0.18 -4.10
CA ARG A 199 12.92 0.76 -5.24
C ARG A 199 12.74 2.28 -5.26
N PRO A 200 13.56 3.03 -4.49
CA PRO A 200 13.49 4.47 -4.51
C PRO A 200 13.84 4.98 -5.91
N PRO A 201 13.18 6.03 -6.40
CA PRO A 201 13.54 6.63 -7.68
C PRO A 201 15.03 7.02 -7.67
N PRO A 202 15.73 6.92 -8.81
CA PRO A 202 17.13 7.29 -8.90
C PRO A 202 17.31 8.74 -8.42
N ALA A 203 18.32 8.97 -7.58
CA ALA A 203 18.61 10.31 -7.08
C ALA A 203 18.86 11.27 -8.27
N LEU A 204 18.24 12.45 -8.23
CA LEU A 204 18.40 13.50 -9.26
C LEU A 204 19.86 13.95 -9.45
N SER A 205 20.77 13.57 -8.55
CA SER A 205 22.21 13.82 -8.68
C SER A 205 22.81 13.21 -9.96
N GLY A 206 22.30 12.06 -10.43
CA GLY A 206 22.75 11.46 -11.70
C GLY A 206 22.28 12.22 -12.94
N LEU A 207 21.11 12.85 -12.86
CA LEU A 207 20.51 13.58 -13.98
C LEU A 207 21.07 15.01 -14.11
N MET A 208 21.35 15.67 -12.98
CA MET A 208 22.02 16.97 -12.94
C MET A 208 23.52 16.88 -13.29
N GLY A 209 24.19 15.78 -12.95
CA GLY A 209 25.59 15.55 -13.33
C GLY A 209 25.79 15.44 -14.84
N GLY A 210 24.83 14.82 -15.56
CA GLY A 210 24.85 14.73 -17.01
C GLY A 210 24.54 16.05 -17.73
N LEU A 211 23.72 16.91 -17.13
CA LEU A 211 23.37 18.22 -17.71
C LEU A 211 24.46 19.28 -17.50
N LEU A 212 25.24 19.18 -16.42
CA LEU A 212 26.39 20.06 -16.14
C LEU A 212 27.69 19.59 -16.80
N GLY A 213 27.79 18.31 -17.17
CA GLY A 213 28.95 17.74 -17.89
C GLY A 213 28.99 18.02 -19.39
N LEU A 214 27.93 18.60 -19.97
CA LEU A 214 27.85 18.95 -21.39
C LEU A 214 28.36 20.37 -21.71
N GLN A 215 28.88 21.10 -20.72
CA GLN A 215 29.35 22.49 -20.90
C GLN A 215 30.88 22.67 -20.77
N SER A 216 31.66 21.60 -20.57
CA SER A 216 33.12 21.70 -20.37
C SER A 216 34.00 21.32 -21.56
N ASP A 217 33.43 20.96 -22.72
CA ASP A 217 34.21 20.47 -23.88
C ASP A 217 34.13 21.42 -25.10
N ALA A 218 34.41 22.70 -24.87
CA ALA A 218 34.57 23.67 -25.96
C ALA A 218 35.58 24.77 -25.62
N SER A 219 36.86 24.41 -25.46
CA SER A 219 37.97 25.33 -25.76
C SER A 219 39.32 24.62 -25.62
N GLU A 220 39.78 24.01 -26.70
CA GLU A 220 41.20 23.86 -26.97
C GLU A 220 41.45 24.49 -28.34
N PRO A 221 42.23 25.58 -28.42
CA PRO A 221 42.98 25.85 -29.62
C PRO A 221 44.46 25.59 -29.33
N ASP A 222 44.97 24.60 -30.05
CA ASP A 222 46.35 24.52 -30.51
C ASP A 222 46.96 25.91 -30.73
N ASN A 223 48.16 26.12 -30.20
CA ASN A 223 49.18 26.92 -30.87
C ASN A 223 50.57 26.64 -30.28
N THR A 224 51.38 25.99 -31.12
CA THR A 224 52.84 26.15 -31.35
C THR A 224 53.76 26.41 -30.16
#